data_AF-A0A933S7F8-F1
#
_entry.id   AF-A0A933S7F8-F1
#
_cell.length_a   1.000
_cell.length_b   1.000
_cell.length_c   1.000
_cell.angle_alpha   90.00
_cell.angle_beta   90.00
_cell.angle_gamma   90.00
#
_symmetry.space_group_name_H-M   'P 1'
#
loop_
_entity.id
_entity.type
_entity.pdbx_description
1 polymer ?
#
loop_
_entity_poly.entity_id
_entity_poly.type
_entity_poly.pdbx_seq_one_letter_code
_entity_poly.pdbx_strand_id
1 'polypeptide(L)'
;MKTKILKGTLVLAFVLVAVNVEASNCNFYRTLQQGSRGEDVRCLQQYLMDSGYDAYFPGYNPTDGFFGSLTRQAVMRWQNDNGVYPAFGYFDAVSRSKYLELSSSNNFYYRDGSGFNTNSNQARQKIEDALDRIEEAEDEIDDSHKNTSKAEDFLEEAKDDIFEAIREFFIREDFEEAEDLADEALENAEDAIDEVDGDSDRDSARDAIDDAENAIEDAEDEIEEADDNGRGVSDAEDLLDEARDRLDDAEEEFDDKNYDDAQDFAEEAEDLADEAIDAID
;
A
#
# COMPACT_ATOMS: atom_id res chain seq x y z
N MET A 1 52.51 -78.69 15.85
CA MET A 1 52.99 -78.57 14.46
C MET A 1 51.89 -77.96 13.61
N LYS A 2 52.22 -76.91 12.83
CA LYS A 2 51.63 -76.41 11.56
C LYS A 2 50.12 -76.12 11.46
N THR A 3 49.81 -74.82 11.54
CA THR A 3 48.84 -73.99 10.78
C THR A 3 47.95 -74.65 9.70
N LYS A 4 46.70 -74.16 9.58
CA LYS A 4 46.23 -73.40 8.39
C LYS A 4 44.85 -72.73 8.63
N ILE A 5 44.79 -71.47 8.21
CA ILE A 5 43.64 -70.56 8.19
C ILE A 5 42.79 -70.88 6.96
N LEU A 6 41.46 -70.85 7.07
CA LEU A 6 40.57 -70.65 5.92
C LEU A 6 39.60 -69.50 6.21
N LYS A 7 39.67 -68.49 5.35
CA LYS A 7 38.83 -67.28 5.34
C LYS A 7 37.46 -67.62 4.74
N GLY A 8 36.40 -67.06 5.30
CA GLY A 8 35.05 -67.10 4.73
C GLY A 8 34.07 -66.31 5.59
N THR A 9 33.92 -65.02 5.31
CA THR A 9 32.93 -64.10 5.89
C THR A 9 31.54 -64.34 5.31
N LEU A 10 30.48 -64.34 6.14
CA LEU A 10 29.14 -63.90 5.72
C LEU A 10 28.30 -63.34 6.90
N VAL A 11 28.37 -62.02 7.00
CA VAL A 11 27.36 -60.99 7.34
C VAL A 11 26.13 -61.38 8.18
N LEU A 12 26.06 -60.77 9.37
CA LEU A 12 24.85 -60.56 10.18
C LEU A 12 23.88 -59.65 9.41
N ALA A 13 22.71 -60.16 9.00
CA ALA A 13 21.65 -59.32 8.44
C ALA A 13 20.80 -58.73 9.57
N PHE A 14 21.20 -57.56 10.08
CA PHE A 14 20.26 -56.64 10.72
C PHE A 14 19.44 -56.00 9.60
N VAL A 15 18.17 -56.37 9.48
CA VAL A 15 17.22 -55.62 8.66
C VAL A 15 16.95 -54.31 9.41
N LEU A 16 17.79 -53.31 9.15
CA LEU A 16 17.40 -51.91 9.29
C LEU A 16 16.40 -51.64 8.18
N VAL A 17 15.10 -51.63 8.51
CA VAL A 17 14.17 -50.83 7.72
C VAL A 17 14.48 -49.39 8.10
N ALA A 18 15.47 -48.81 7.41
CA ALA A 18 15.49 -47.37 7.23
C ALA A 18 14.28 -47.06 6.35
N VAL A 19 13.16 -46.71 6.97
CA VAL A 19 12.21 -45.82 6.29
C VAL A 19 12.97 -44.53 6.11
N ASN A 20 13.57 -44.38 4.94
CA ASN A 20 13.95 -43.07 4.45
C ASN A 20 12.63 -42.32 4.29
N VAL A 21 12.21 -41.61 5.33
CA VAL A 21 11.35 -40.44 5.14
C VAL A 21 12.29 -39.44 4.49
N GLU A 22 12.40 -39.55 3.16
CA GLU A 22 12.87 -38.42 2.37
C GLU A 22 11.94 -37.28 2.74
N ALA A 23 12.50 -36.16 3.20
CA ALA A 23 11.74 -34.94 3.37
C ALA A 23 11.07 -34.67 2.02
N SER A 24 9.78 -34.97 1.93
CA SER A 24 9.04 -34.90 0.68
C SER A 24 8.85 -33.42 0.39
N ASN A 25 9.76 -32.86 -0.41
CA ASN A 25 9.57 -31.58 -1.05
C ASN A 25 8.35 -31.72 -1.97
N CYS A 26 7.21 -31.27 -1.47
CA CYS A 26 5.95 -31.28 -2.18
C CYS A 26 6.03 -30.21 -3.26
N ASN A 27 6.01 -30.62 -4.53
CA ASN A 27 5.90 -29.68 -5.62
C ASN A 27 4.42 -29.42 -5.92
N PHE A 28 3.99 -28.18 -5.70
CA PHE A 28 2.63 -27.74 -5.96
C PHE A 28 2.60 -26.93 -7.25
N TYR A 29 1.80 -27.38 -8.23
CA TYR A 29 1.69 -26.75 -9.56
C TYR A 29 0.32 -26.14 -9.82
N ARG A 30 -0.58 -26.18 -8.84
CA ARG A 30 -1.94 -25.65 -8.94
C ARG A 30 -2.42 -25.18 -7.57
N THR A 31 -3.46 -24.36 -7.58
CA THR A 31 -4.18 -23.99 -6.36
C THR A 31 -4.90 -25.19 -5.76
N LEU A 32 -4.71 -25.42 -4.45
CA LEU A 32 -5.45 -26.43 -3.70
C LEU A 32 -6.46 -25.74 -2.78
N GLN A 33 -7.71 -26.14 -2.89
CA GLN A 33 -8.82 -25.54 -2.15
C GLN A 33 -9.82 -26.63 -1.75
N GLN A 34 -10.87 -26.25 -1.03
CA GLN A 34 -11.90 -27.19 -0.63
C GLN A 34 -12.47 -27.93 -1.86
N GLY A 35 -12.50 -29.26 -1.79
CA GLY A 35 -12.90 -30.12 -2.89
C GLY A 35 -11.75 -30.71 -3.70
N SER A 36 -10.55 -30.11 -3.66
CA SER A 36 -9.37 -30.66 -4.32
C SER A 36 -9.05 -32.06 -3.82
N ARG A 37 -8.61 -32.93 -4.74
CA ARG A 37 -8.18 -34.31 -4.46
C ARG A 37 -6.87 -34.58 -5.20
N GLY A 38 -6.02 -35.42 -4.63
CA GLY A 38 -4.81 -35.87 -5.30
C GLY A 38 -3.64 -36.13 -4.37
N GLU A 39 -2.52 -36.52 -4.96
CA GLU A 39 -1.26 -36.71 -4.24
C GLU A 39 -0.69 -35.40 -3.72
N ASP A 40 -0.87 -34.32 -4.48
CA ASP A 40 -0.52 -32.95 -4.08
C ASP A 40 -1.26 -32.54 -2.80
N VAL A 41 -2.56 -32.80 -2.70
CA VAL A 41 -3.34 -32.56 -1.49
C VAL A 41 -2.82 -33.39 -0.31
N ARG A 42 -2.50 -34.67 -0.54
CA ARG A 42 -1.93 -35.53 0.50
C ARG A 42 -0.59 -35.00 1.00
N CYS A 43 0.24 -34.53 0.08
CA CYS A 43 1.55 -33.97 0.39
C CYS A 43 1.41 -32.67 1.20
N LEU A 44 0.50 -31.77 0.82
CA LEU A 44 0.18 -30.57 1.60
C LEU A 44 -0.29 -30.92 3.02
N GLN A 45 -1.21 -31.89 3.14
CA GLN A 45 -1.70 -32.34 4.44
C GLN A 45 -0.58 -32.90 5.32
N GLN A 46 0.39 -33.61 4.73
CA GLN A 46 1.55 -34.14 5.45
C GLN A 46 2.45 -32.99 5.93
N TYR A 47 2.76 -32.03 5.05
CA TYR A 47 3.53 -30.86 5.40
C TYR A 47 2.90 -30.04 6.54
N LEU A 48 1.59 -29.77 6.47
CA LEU A 48 0.87 -29.03 7.50
C LEU A 48 0.92 -29.77 8.83
N MET A 49 0.82 -31.09 8.83
CA MET A 49 0.94 -31.92 10.03
C MET A 49 2.34 -31.86 10.62
N ASP A 50 3.37 -32.04 9.80
CA ASP A 50 4.76 -32.00 10.24
C ASP A 50 5.15 -30.62 10.77
N SER A 51 4.48 -29.57 10.28
CA SER A 51 4.67 -28.19 10.71
C SER A 51 3.79 -27.78 11.91
N GLY A 52 3.00 -28.70 12.47
CA GLY A 52 2.20 -28.48 13.68
C GLY A 52 0.82 -27.84 13.47
N TYR A 53 0.32 -27.80 12.23
CA TYR A 53 -0.98 -27.23 11.87
C TYR A 53 -2.09 -28.28 11.71
N ASP A 54 -1.87 -29.51 12.19
CA ASP A 54 -2.82 -30.61 12.03
C ASP A 54 -4.16 -30.36 12.72
N ALA A 55 -5.16 -31.10 12.25
CA ALA A 55 -6.46 -31.25 12.90
C ALA A 55 -6.60 -32.72 13.31
N TYR A 56 -5.88 -33.15 14.34
CA TYR A 56 -5.96 -34.51 14.83
C TYR A 56 -7.27 -34.80 15.55
N PHE A 57 -7.96 -35.85 15.10
CA PHE A 57 -9.07 -36.49 15.80
C PHE A 57 -8.89 -38.02 15.79
N PRO A 58 -9.15 -38.73 16.90
CA PRO A 58 -9.05 -40.19 16.92
C PRO A 58 -9.91 -40.84 15.83
N GLY A 59 -9.29 -41.62 14.94
CA GLY A 59 -9.95 -42.33 13.84
C GLY A 59 -10.03 -41.57 12.51
N TYR A 60 -9.52 -40.33 12.44
CA TYR A 60 -9.37 -39.58 11.20
C TYR A 60 -7.97 -39.80 10.58
N ASN A 61 -7.90 -39.97 9.26
CA ASN A 61 -6.62 -39.93 8.53
C ASN A 61 -6.40 -38.50 8.01
N PRO A 62 -5.51 -37.70 8.63
CA PRO A 62 -5.29 -36.31 8.24
C PRO A 62 -4.68 -36.14 6.85
N THR A 63 -4.12 -37.21 6.27
CA THR A 63 -3.48 -37.26 4.94
C THR A 63 -4.24 -38.19 4.00
N ASP A 64 -5.55 -37.97 3.87
CA ASP A 64 -6.42 -38.78 3.00
C ASP A 64 -6.33 -38.38 1.51
N GLY A 65 -5.68 -37.25 1.20
CA GLY A 65 -5.60 -36.68 -0.14
C GLY A 65 -6.88 -35.99 -0.59
N PHE A 66 -7.78 -35.64 0.33
CA PHE A 66 -8.98 -34.83 0.09
C PHE A 66 -8.95 -33.54 0.90
N PHE A 67 -9.01 -32.41 0.19
CA PHE A 67 -8.95 -31.09 0.80
C PHE A 67 -10.35 -30.74 1.33
N GLY A 68 -10.62 -31.16 2.58
CA GLY A 68 -11.86 -30.88 3.29
C GLY A 68 -11.83 -29.59 4.10
N SER A 69 -12.87 -29.37 4.90
CA SER A 69 -12.96 -28.21 5.81
C SER A 69 -11.83 -28.18 6.86
N LEU A 70 -11.34 -29.35 7.29
CA LEU A 70 -10.22 -29.45 8.23
C LEU A 70 -8.90 -29.02 7.58
N THR A 71 -8.63 -29.46 6.35
CA THR A 71 -7.45 -29.04 5.59
C THR A 71 -7.49 -27.54 5.32
N ARG A 72 -8.66 -26.98 4.98
CA ARG A 72 -8.83 -25.52 4.82
C ARG A 72 -8.45 -24.76 6.09
N GLN A 73 -8.97 -25.17 7.25
CA GLN A 73 -8.62 -24.52 8.53
C GLN A 73 -7.14 -24.67 8.88
N ALA A 74 -6.52 -25.80 8.55
CA ALA A 74 -5.08 -25.97 8.72
C ALA A 74 -4.28 -25.00 7.85
N VAL A 75 -4.67 -24.81 6.58
CA VAL A 75 -4.04 -23.84 5.68
C VAL A 75 -4.24 -22.41 6.19
N MET A 76 -5.43 -22.04 6.66
CA MET A 76 -5.67 -20.70 7.24
C MET A 76 -4.73 -20.39 8.40
N ARG A 77 -4.57 -21.33 9.34
CA ARG A 77 -3.67 -21.16 10.49
C ARG A 77 -2.22 -21.04 10.04
N TRP A 78 -1.80 -21.91 9.13
CA TRP A 78 -0.47 -21.84 8.54
C TRP A 78 -0.22 -20.51 7.81
N GLN A 79 -1.19 -20.02 7.05
CA GLN A 79 -1.10 -18.73 6.36
C GLN A 79 -0.93 -17.57 7.36
N ASN A 80 -1.79 -17.51 8.36
CA ASN A 80 -1.75 -16.46 9.39
C ASN A 80 -0.41 -16.46 10.16
N ASP A 81 0.08 -17.64 10.55
CA ASP A 81 1.31 -17.76 11.34
C ASP A 81 2.58 -17.50 10.51
N ASN A 82 2.47 -17.54 9.17
CA ASN A 82 3.59 -17.28 8.25
C ASN A 82 3.42 -15.98 7.45
N GLY A 83 2.47 -15.11 7.83
CA GLY A 83 2.28 -13.80 7.20
C GLY A 83 1.80 -13.87 5.75
N VAL A 84 1.01 -14.88 5.40
CA VAL A 84 0.38 -15.01 4.08
C VAL A 84 -1.05 -14.45 4.14
N TYR A 85 -1.29 -13.35 3.43
CA TYR A 85 -2.58 -12.68 3.39
C TYR A 85 -3.14 -12.64 1.95
N PRO A 86 -4.47 -12.71 1.79
CA PRO A 86 -5.47 -13.00 2.82
C PRO A 86 -5.49 -14.50 3.21
N ALA A 87 -5.66 -14.81 4.50
CA ALA A 87 -5.63 -16.17 5.04
C ALA A 87 -6.96 -16.95 4.80
N PHE A 88 -7.43 -17.02 3.56
CA PHE A 88 -8.69 -17.66 3.20
C PHE A 88 -8.64 -19.19 3.13
N GLY A 89 -7.50 -19.82 3.41
CA GLY A 89 -7.34 -21.26 3.46
C GLY A 89 -7.21 -21.91 2.08
N TYR A 90 -6.87 -21.14 1.05
CA TYR A 90 -6.50 -21.63 -0.27
C TYR A 90 -4.99 -21.76 -0.35
N PHE A 91 -4.50 -22.89 -0.85
CA PHE A 91 -3.09 -23.08 -1.11
C PHE A 91 -2.76 -22.65 -2.54
N ASP A 92 -2.90 -21.35 -2.76
CA ASP A 92 -2.72 -20.61 -4.02
C ASP A 92 -1.25 -20.22 -4.28
N ALA A 93 -0.99 -19.35 -5.25
CA ALA A 93 0.36 -18.96 -5.64
C ALA A 93 1.16 -18.36 -4.48
N VAL A 94 0.54 -17.50 -3.67
CA VAL A 94 1.18 -16.87 -2.51
C VAL A 94 1.54 -17.92 -1.46
N SER A 95 0.61 -18.83 -1.16
CA SER A 95 0.86 -19.95 -0.25
C SER A 95 1.97 -20.89 -0.75
N ARG A 96 2.00 -21.17 -2.06
CA ARG A 96 3.06 -21.97 -2.67
C ARG A 96 4.42 -21.26 -2.58
N SER A 97 4.46 -19.96 -2.82
CA SER A 97 5.68 -19.15 -2.71
C SER A 97 6.25 -19.19 -1.30
N LYS A 98 5.41 -18.92 -0.29
CA LYS A 98 5.84 -18.98 1.11
C LYS A 98 6.27 -20.39 1.52
N TYR A 99 5.57 -21.42 1.07
CA TYR A 99 6.00 -22.81 1.27
C TYR A 99 7.39 -23.09 0.68
N LEU A 100 7.71 -22.58 -0.51
CA LEU A 100 9.02 -22.74 -1.12
C LEU A 100 10.11 -22.01 -0.34
N GLU A 101 9.85 -20.81 0.16
CA GLU A 101 10.76 -20.07 1.05
C GLU A 101 11.09 -20.87 2.32
N LEU A 102 10.05 -21.40 2.98
CA LEU A 102 10.18 -22.17 4.22
C LEU A 102 10.84 -23.54 3.99
N SER A 103 10.52 -24.22 2.89
CA SER A 103 11.09 -25.54 2.55
C SER A 103 12.53 -25.45 2.04
N SER A 104 12.91 -24.35 1.38
CA SER A 104 14.29 -24.10 0.92
C SER A 104 15.25 -23.76 2.07
N SER A 105 14.73 -23.23 3.18
CA SER A 105 15.53 -22.94 4.38
C SER A 105 16.10 -24.19 5.07
N ASN A 106 15.61 -25.39 4.73
CA ASN A 106 16.14 -26.68 5.19
C ASN A 106 17.26 -27.27 4.30
N ASN A 107 17.68 -26.59 3.22
CA ASN A 107 18.71 -27.09 2.30
C ASN A 107 19.67 -25.98 1.83
N PHE A 108 20.42 -25.40 2.78
CA PHE A 108 21.50 -24.46 2.45
C PHE A 108 22.77 -25.20 2.00
N TYR A 109 22.89 -25.44 0.69
CA TYR A 109 24.18 -25.39 -0.03
C TYR A 109 23.94 -25.21 -1.55
N TYR A 110 24.02 -23.94 -2.01
CA TYR A 110 24.37 -23.49 -3.37
C TYR A 110 23.64 -24.06 -4.62
N ARG A 111 22.67 -23.30 -5.17
CA ARG A 111 22.55 -22.93 -6.60
C ARG A 111 21.48 -21.84 -6.75
N ASP A 112 21.84 -20.56 -6.85
CA ASP A 112 22.09 -19.82 -8.10
C ASP A 112 21.18 -20.20 -9.29
N GLY A 113 20.30 -19.25 -9.62
CA GLY A 113 19.92 -18.90 -10.99
C GLY A 113 18.97 -19.84 -11.73
N SER A 114 17.66 -19.77 -11.45
CA SER A 114 16.59 -19.90 -12.46
C SER A 114 15.19 -19.73 -11.86
N GLY A 115 14.50 -18.62 -12.17
CA GLY A 115 13.03 -18.57 -12.21
C GLY A 115 12.27 -17.82 -11.12
N PHE A 116 12.82 -16.75 -10.54
CA PHE A 116 12.00 -15.80 -9.79
C PHE A 116 11.19 -14.95 -10.77
N ASN A 117 9.86 -14.96 -10.68
CA ASN A 117 9.01 -14.18 -11.57
C ASN A 117 8.95 -12.73 -11.04
N THR A 118 9.87 -11.87 -11.51
CA THR A 118 9.98 -10.45 -11.12
C THR A 118 8.65 -9.71 -11.27
N ASN A 119 7.89 -10.01 -12.32
CA ASN A 119 6.62 -9.36 -12.64
C ASN A 119 5.56 -9.65 -11.57
N SER A 120 5.52 -10.87 -11.03
CA SER A 120 4.59 -11.21 -9.95
C SER A 120 4.94 -10.53 -8.63
N ASN A 121 6.22 -10.26 -8.36
CA ASN A 121 6.60 -9.51 -7.15
C ASN A 121 6.30 -8.02 -7.30
N GLN A 122 6.47 -7.48 -8.50
CA GLN A 122 6.20 -6.07 -8.82
C GLN A 122 4.70 -5.78 -8.78
N ALA A 123 3.88 -6.56 -9.50
CA ALA A 123 2.42 -6.45 -9.44
C ALA A 123 1.88 -6.61 -8.00
N ARG A 124 2.46 -7.52 -7.21
CA ARG A 124 2.09 -7.66 -5.79
C ARG A 124 2.37 -6.38 -5.00
N GLN A 125 3.55 -5.79 -5.21
CA GLN A 125 3.91 -4.55 -4.52
C GLN A 125 2.96 -3.41 -4.90
N LYS A 126 2.65 -3.25 -6.19
CA LYS A 126 1.70 -2.23 -6.65
C LYS A 126 0.31 -2.41 -6.06
N ILE A 127 -0.18 -3.66 -5.99
CA ILE A 127 -1.46 -3.97 -5.34
C ILE A 127 -1.42 -3.63 -3.84
N GLU A 128 -0.29 -3.88 -3.15
CA GLU A 128 -0.12 -3.50 -1.73
C GLU A 128 -0.13 -1.97 -1.57
N ASP A 129 0.64 -1.25 -2.38
CA ASP A 129 0.73 0.21 -2.34
C ASP A 129 -0.65 0.88 -2.62
N ALA A 130 -1.39 0.38 -3.62
CA ALA A 130 -2.73 0.88 -3.96
C ALA A 130 -3.77 0.61 -2.86
N LEU A 131 -3.72 -0.55 -2.20
CA LEU A 131 -4.62 -0.85 -1.08
C LEU A 131 -4.36 0.08 0.11
N ASP A 132 -3.10 0.33 0.45
CA ASP A 132 -2.72 1.24 1.53
C ASP A 132 -3.23 2.66 1.23
N ARG A 133 -3.10 3.13 -0.03
CA ARG A 133 -3.60 4.46 -0.43
C ARG A 133 -5.13 4.55 -0.45
N ILE A 134 -5.83 3.49 -0.85
CA ILE A 134 -7.30 3.42 -0.79
C ILE A 134 -7.79 3.49 0.66
N GLU A 135 -7.11 2.83 1.60
CA GLU A 135 -7.43 2.91 3.03
C GLU A 135 -7.26 4.35 3.54
N GLU A 136 -6.18 5.02 3.16
CA GLU A 136 -5.96 6.44 3.48
C GLU A 136 -7.06 7.34 2.88
N ALA A 137 -7.45 7.11 1.63
CA ALA A 137 -8.52 7.88 0.98
C ALA A 137 -9.90 7.66 1.65
N GLU A 138 -10.19 6.44 2.09
CA GLU A 138 -11.39 6.14 2.88
C GLU A 138 -11.39 6.91 4.21
N ASP A 139 -10.26 6.94 4.91
CA ASP A 139 -10.12 7.62 6.20
C ASP A 139 -10.26 9.14 6.03
N GLU A 140 -9.59 9.76 5.06
CA GLU A 140 -9.68 11.21 4.80
C GLU A 140 -11.10 11.64 4.40
N ILE A 141 -11.81 10.84 3.58
CA ILE A 141 -13.20 11.12 3.22
C ILE A 141 -14.15 11.01 4.42
N ASP A 142 -13.98 9.99 5.28
CA ASP A 142 -14.84 9.79 6.46
C ASP A 142 -14.61 10.87 7.53
N ASP A 143 -13.37 11.30 7.71
CA ASP A 143 -13.01 12.40 8.63
C ASP A 143 -13.40 13.78 8.07
N SER A 144 -13.58 13.90 6.76
CA SER A 144 -14.06 15.13 6.14
C SER A 144 -15.46 15.50 6.63
N HIS A 145 -15.63 16.71 7.14
CA HIS A 145 -16.94 17.28 7.46
C HIS A 145 -17.59 18.00 6.27
N LYS A 146 -17.11 17.76 5.03
CA LYS A 146 -17.48 18.48 3.81
C LYS A 146 -18.24 17.59 2.82
N ASN A 147 -18.52 18.11 1.63
CA ASN A 147 -19.19 17.37 0.54
C ASN A 147 -18.15 16.62 -0.30
N THR A 148 -18.05 15.32 -0.10
CA THR A 148 -17.04 14.43 -0.68
C THR A 148 -17.47 13.76 -1.98
N SER A 149 -18.56 14.19 -2.61
CA SER A 149 -19.17 13.45 -3.73
C SER A 149 -18.20 13.16 -4.90
N LYS A 150 -17.22 14.02 -5.18
CA LYS A 150 -16.22 13.76 -6.23
C LYS A 150 -15.11 12.83 -5.76
N ALA A 151 -14.59 13.06 -4.55
CA ALA A 151 -13.63 12.18 -3.91
C ALA A 151 -14.18 10.75 -3.78
N GLU A 152 -15.47 10.62 -3.48
CA GLU A 152 -16.20 9.34 -3.46
C GLU A 152 -16.29 8.67 -4.84
N ASP A 153 -16.47 9.45 -5.92
CA ASP A 153 -16.47 8.91 -7.30
C ASP A 153 -15.09 8.32 -7.64
N PHE A 154 -14.01 9.05 -7.37
CA PHE A 154 -12.63 8.57 -7.57
C PHE A 154 -12.31 7.35 -6.70
N LEU A 155 -12.74 7.36 -5.44
CA LEU A 155 -12.57 6.23 -4.53
C LEU A 155 -13.35 4.99 -4.99
N GLU A 156 -14.51 5.14 -5.63
CA GLU A 156 -15.26 4.03 -6.23
C GLU A 156 -14.50 3.45 -7.42
N GLU A 157 -13.92 4.29 -8.29
CA GLU A 157 -13.10 3.86 -9.43
C GLU A 157 -11.84 3.10 -8.93
N ALA A 158 -11.11 3.64 -7.96
CA ALA A 158 -9.96 2.98 -7.34
C ALA A 158 -10.29 1.59 -6.78
N LYS A 159 -11.45 1.45 -6.13
CA LYS A 159 -11.93 0.17 -5.56
C LYS A 159 -12.28 -0.86 -6.63
N ASP A 160 -12.83 -0.42 -7.75
CA ASP A 160 -13.14 -1.30 -8.87
C ASP A 160 -11.86 -1.79 -9.56
N ASP A 161 -10.90 -0.90 -9.77
CA ASP A 161 -9.60 -1.22 -10.40
C ASP A 161 -8.78 -2.16 -9.53
N ILE A 162 -8.65 -1.89 -8.22
CA ILE A 162 -7.90 -2.80 -7.32
C ILE A 162 -8.56 -4.17 -7.22
N PHE A 163 -9.90 -4.23 -7.33
CA PHE A 163 -10.62 -5.50 -7.33
C PHE A 163 -10.39 -6.30 -8.63
N GLU A 164 -10.24 -5.63 -9.77
CA GLU A 164 -9.84 -6.28 -11.02
C GLU A 164 -8.35 -6.67 -10.99
N ALA A 165 -7.46 -5.82 -10.50
CA ALA A 165 -6.03 -6.08 -10.34
C ALA A 165 -5.79 -7.37 -9.52
N ILE A 166 -6.49 -7.50 -8.38
CA ILE A 166 -6.47 -8.71 -7.56
C ILE A 166 -7.01 -9.92 -8.36
N ARG A 167 -8.06 -9.77 -9.18
CA ARG A 167 -8.55 -10.89 -10.01
C ARG A 167 -7.56 -11.28 -11.09
N GLU A 168 -6.94 -10.34 -11.78
CA GLU A 168 -5.90 -10.62 -12.77
C GLU A 168 -4.71 -11.35 -12.13
N PHE A 169 -4.24 -10.86 -10.97
CA PHE A 169 -3.13 -11.43 -10.23
C PHE A 169 -3.40 -12.88 -9.77
N PHE A 170 -4.57 -13.13 -9.14
CA PHE A 170 -4.84 -14.39 -8.47
C PHE A 170 -5.59 -15.43 -9.31
N ILE A 171 -6.37 -15.02 -10.31
CA ILE A 171 -7.22 -15.91 -11.10
C ILE A 171 -6.62 -16.15 -12.49
N ARG A 172 -6.22 -15.07 -13.16
CA ARG A 172 -5.72 -15.14 -14.54
C ARG A 172 -4.20 -15.29 -14.60
N GLU A 173 -3.52 -15.00 -13.50
CA GLU A 173 -2.05 -14.96 -13.40
C GLU A 173 -1.44 -14.02 -14.45
N ASP A 174 -2.18 -12.96 -14.80
CA ASP A 174 -1.76 -11.91 -15.72
C ASP A 174 -1.16 -10.76 -14.90
N PHE A 175 0.15 -10.86 -14.65
CA PHE A 175 0.85 -9.92 -13.77
C PHE A 175 1.12 -8.57 -14.40
N GLU A 176 1.08 -8.46 -15.73
CA GLU A 176 1.24 -7.18 -16.43
C GLU A 176 -0.07 -6.39 -16.29
N GLU A 177 -1.21 -7.01 -16.61
CA GLU A 177 -2.52 -6.38 -16.42
C GLU A 177 -2.80 -6.07 -14.94
N ALA A 178 -2.41 -6.95 -14.02
CA ALA A 178 -2.55 -6.69 -12.59
C ALA A 178 -1.68 -5.53 -12.08
N GLU A 179 -0.55 -5.27 -12.73
CA GLU A 179 0.30 -4.12 -12.41
C GLU A 179 -0.34 -2.83 -12.91
N ASP A 180 -0.78 -2.81 -14.18
CA ASP A 180 -1.42 -1.64 -14.80
C ASP A 180 -2.69 -1.23 -14.03
N LEU A 181 -3.56 -2.20 -13.69
CA LEU A 181 -4.77 -1.93 -12.90
C LEU A 181 -4.48 -1.47 -11.46
N ALA A 182 -3.36 -1.92 -10.87
CA ALA A 182 -2.98 -1.46 -9.54
C ALA A 182 -2.42 -0.03 -9.58
N ASP A 183 -1.74 0.35 -10.66
CA ASP A 183 -1.30 1.73 -10.88
C ASP A 183 -2.51 2.67 -11.13
N GLU A 184 -3.50 2.23 -11.92
CA GLU A 184 -4.77 2.97 -12.11
C GLU A 184 -5.51 3.14 -10.77
N ALA A 185 -5.58 2.08 -9.96
CA ALA A 185 -6.20 2.16 -8.63
C ALA A 185 -5.47 3.13 -7.69
N LEU A 186 -4.13 3.18 -7.76
CA LEU A 186 -3.32 4.09 -6.97
C LEU A 186 -3.54 5.55 -7.38
N GLU A 187 -3.56 5.84 -8.69
CA GLU A 187 -3.82 7.18 -9.24
C GLU A 187 -5.20 7.68 -8.81
N ASN A 188 -6.24 6.85 -8.97
CA ASN A 188 -7.60 7.20 -8.54
C ASN A 188 -7.70 7.42 -7.02
N ALA A 189 -6.93 6.69 -6.20
CA ALA A 189 -6.91 6.91 -4.76
C ALA A 189 -6.16 8.19 -4.37
N GLU A 190 -5.11 8.55 -5.10
CA GLU A 190 -4.42 9.85 -4.96
C GLU A 190 -5.36 11.01 -5.32
N ASP A 191 -6.05 10.93 -6.46
CA ASP A 191 -7.04 11.93 -6.88
C ASP A 191 -8.20 12.09 -5.87
N ALA A 192 -8.63 10.99 -5.25
CA ALA A 192 -9.65 11.04 -4.20
C ALA A 192 -9.17 11.85 -2.98
N ILE A 193 -7.92 11.69 -2.57
CA ILE A 193 -7.32 12.42 -1.43
C ILE A 193 -7.10 13.88 -1.82
N ASP A 194 -6.59 14.14 -3.02
CA ASP A 194 -6.38 15.49 -3.53
C ASP A 194 -7.69 16.26 -3.68
N GLU A 195 -8.84 15.62 -3.93
CA GLU A 195 -10.15 16.30 -3.91
C GLU A 195 -10.65 16.60 -2.48
N VAL A 196 -10.18 15.85 -1.46
CA VAL A 196 -10.45 16.18 -0.05
C VAL A 196 -9.56 17.34 0.41
N ASP A 197 -8.29 17.33 0.01
CA ASP A 197 -7.28 18.32 0.40
C ASP A 197 -7.31 19.60 -0.46
N GLY A 198 -7.49 19.51 -1.78
CA GLY A 198 -7.35 20.62 -2.73
C GLY A 198 -8.43 21.72 -2.64
N ASP A 199 -9.55 21.49 -1.96
CA ASP A 199 -10.51 22.55 -1.62
C ASP A 199 -10.12 23.31 -0.33
N SER A 200 -9.21 22.78 0.51
CA SER A 200 -8.65 23.50 1.67
C SER A 200 -7.83 24.71 1.22
N ASP A 201 -6.88 24.49 0.32
CA ASP A 201 -5.86 25.49 0.03
C ASP A 201 -6.42 26.57 -0.88
N ARG A 202 -7.33 26.21 -1.78
CA ARG A 202 -8.09 27.18 -2.56
C ARG A 202 -8.96 28.09 -1.70
N ASP A 203 -9.69 27.53 -0.73
CA ASP A 203 -10.53 28.33 0.16
C ASP A 203 -9.65 29.20 1.08
N SER A 204 -8.52 28.66 1.57
CA SER A 204 -7.56 29.38 2.43
C SER A 204 -6.88 30.53 1.67
N ALA A 205 -6.39 30.29 0.46
CA ALA A 205 -5.82 31.32 -0.40
C ALA A 205 -6.86 32.38 -0.77
N ARG A 206 -8.11 31.98 -1.01
CA ARG A 206 -9.21 32.91 -1.27
C ARG A 206 -9.49 33.79 -0.06
N ASP A 207 -9.58 33.20 1.13
CA ASP A 207 -9.83 33.93 2.37
C ASP A 207 -8.66 34.91 2.65
N ALA A 208 -7.40 34.50 2.41
CA ALA A 208 -6.23 35.36 2.55
C ALA A 208 -6.23 36.54 1.55
N ILE A 209 -6.61 36.31 0.28
CA ILE A 209 -6.77 37.37 -0.72
C ILE A 209 -7.87 38.35 -0.29
N ASP A 210 -9.04 37.83 0.13
CA ASP A 210 -10.15 38.67 0.61
C ASP A 210 -9.70 39.51 1.85
N ASP A 211 -8.90 38.93 2.76
CA ASP A 211 -8.35 39.64 3.94
C ASP A 211 -7.31 40.72 3.55
N ALA A 212 -6.40 40.42 2.63
CA ALA A 212 -5.42 41.37 2.10
C ALA A 212 -6.08 42.53 1.34
N GLU A 213 -7.11 42.27 0.53
CA GLU A 213 -7.92 43.30 -0.13
C GLU A 213 -8.53 44.27 0.91
N ASN A 214 -9.11 43.74 1.98
CA ASN A 214 -9.70 44.56 3.05
C ASN A 214 -8.63 45.38 3.77
N ALA A 215 -7.46 44.80 4.07
CA ALA A 215 -6.36 45.51 4.73
C ALA A 215 -5.81 46.66 3.87
N ILE A 216 -5.68 46.44 2.55
CA ILE A 216 -5.28 47.47 1.59
C ILE A 216 -6.34 48.58 1.50
N GLU A 217 -7.64 48.24 1.46
CA GLU A 217 -8.73 49.23 1.48
C GLU A 217 -8.69 50.08 2.77
N ASP A 218 -8.51 49.44 3.93
CA ASP A 218 -8.39 50.13 5.23
C ASP A 218 -7.15 51.04 5.28
N ALA A 219 -6.01 50.58 4.75
CA ALA A 219 -4.77 51.37 4.68
C ALA A 219 -4.90 52.58 3.73
N GLU A 220 -5.55 52.40 2.57
CA GLU A 220 -5.87 53.47 1.62
C GLU A 220 -6.67 54.59 2.29
N ASP A 221 -7.74 54.23 3.00
CA ASP A 221 -8.62 55.16 3.69
C ASP A 221 -7.86 55.94 4.79
N GLU A 222 -7.07 55.27 5.63
CA GLU A 222 -6.31 55.90 6.71
C GLU A 222 -5.19 56.82 6.18
N ILE A 223 -4.52 56.43 5.09
CA ILE A 223 -3.50 57.25 4.43
C ILE A 223 -4.13 58.50 3.80
N GLU A 224 -5.28 58.37 3.12
CA GLU A 224 -6.00 59.52 2.57
C GLU A 224 -6.42 60.50 3.68
N GLU A 225 -6.98 59.98 4.79
CA GLU A 225 -7.33 60.81 5.94
C GLU A 225 -6.09 61.50 6.55
N ALA A 226 -4.95 60.81 6.61
CA ALA A 226 -3.72 61.37 7.14
C ALA A 226 -3.16 62.51 6.27
N ASP A 227 -3.13 62.36 4.94
CA ASP A 227 -2.67 63.40 4.00
C ASP A 227 -3.58 64.63 4.07
N ASP A 228 -4.89 64.44 4.12
CA ASP A 228 -5.87 65.53 4.26
C ASP A 228 -5.66 66.34 5.56
N ASN A 229 -5.17 65.69 6.61
CA ASN A 229 -4.80 66.31 7.88
C ASN A 229 -3.38 66.89 7.89
N GLY A 230 -2.62 66.72 6.81
CA GLY A 230 -1.25 67.21 6.62
C GLY A 230 -0.19 66.42 7.40
N ARG A 231 -0.45 65.14 7.65
CA ARG A 231 0.52 64.19 8.21
C ARG A 231 1.52 63.72 7.15
N GLY A 232 2.63 63.12 7.60
CA GLY A 232 3.60 62.55 6.68
C GLY A 232 3.14 61.17 6.22
N VAL A 233 2.86 61.02 4.93
CA VAL A 233 2.38 59.74 4.36
C VAL A 233 3.33 59.11 3.35
N SER A 234 4.47 59.74 3.05
CA SER A 234 5.36 59.28 1.96
C SER A 234 5.84 57.84 2.14
N ASP A 235 6.23 57.45 3.36
CA ASP A 235 6.72 56.09 3.63
C ASP A 235 5.56 55.08 3.65
N ALA A 236 4.36 55.53 4.05
CA ALA A 236 3.13 54.74 4.03
C ALA A 236 2.64 54.47 2.60
N GLU A 237 2.68 55.48 1.72
CA GLU A 237 2.34 55.33 0.30
C GLU A 237 3.29 54.34 -0.41
N ASP A 238 4.58 54.39 -0.11
CA ASP A 238 5.57 53.45 -0.68
C ASP A 238 5.26 51.99 -0.27
N LEU A 239 4.91 51.74 1.00
CA LEU A 239 4.52 50.41 1.49
C LEU A 239 3.18 49.93 0.93
N LEU A 240 2.20 50.82 0.80
CA LEU A 240 0.91 50.50 0.22
C LEU A 240 1.03 50.10 -1.26
N ASP A 241 1.93 50.75 -2.02
CA ASP A 241 2.22 50.35 -3.39
C ASP A 241 2.88 48.95 -3.44
N GLU A 242 3.79 48.64 -2.51
CA GLU A 242 4.36 47.28 -2.39
C GLU A 242 3.30 46.23 -2.02
N ALA A 243 2.35 46.56 -1.13
CA ALA A 243 1.24 45.69 -0.75
C ALA A 243 0.36 45.34 -1.96
N ARG A 244 0.00 46.34 -2.77
CA ARG A 244 -0.79 46.14 -4.00
C ARG A 244 -0.05 45.27 -5.03
N ASP A 245 1.25 45.48 -5.21
CA ASP A 245 2.06 44.63 -6.11
C ASP A 245 2.02 43.16 -5.65
N ARG A 246 2.03 42.88 -4.33
CA ARG A 246 1.91 41.50 -3.81
C ARG A 246 0.51 40.92 -3.93
N LEU A 247 -0.53 41.74 -3.76
CA LEU A 247 -1.91 41.29 -4.01
C LEU A 247 -2.09 40.90 -5.49
N ASP A 248 -1.55 41.69 -6.42
CA ASP A 248 -1.55 41.36 -7.86
C ASP A 248 -0.84 40.01 -8.12
N ASP A 249 0.33 39.76 -7.49
CA ASP A 249 1.03 38.47 -7.57
C ASP A 249 0.18 37.31 -7.00
N ALA A 250 -0.54 37.54 -5.89
CA ALA A 250 -1.42 36.55 -5.26
C ALA A 250 -2.61 36.18 -6.18
N GLU A 251 -3.25 37.17 -6.81
CA GLU A 251 -4.34 36.94 -7.77
C GLU A 251 -3.86 36.16 -9.00
N GLU A 252 -2.65 36.45 -9.53
CA GLU A 252 -2.06 35.72 -10.66
C GLU A 252 -1.84 34.24 -10.32
N GLU A 253 -1.22 33.95 -9.17
CA GLU A 253 -0.99 32.57 -8.71
C GLU A 253 -2.32 31.84 -8.41
N PHE A 254 -3.32 32.55 -7.87
CA PHE A 254 -4.65 31.97 -7.63
C PHE A 254 -5.34 31.54 -8.93
N ASP A 255 -5.25 32.37 -9.98
CA ASP A 255 -5.77 32.06 -11.32
C ASP A 255 -5.02 30.89 -11.97
N ASP A 256 -3.71 30.78 -11.72
CA ASP A 256 -2.86 29.66 -12.13
C ASP A 256 -3.04 28.41 -11.26
N LYS A 257 -3.90 28.48 -10.24
CA LYS A 257 -4.23 27.41 -9.27
C LYS A 257 -3.06 26.99 -8.39
N ASN A 258 -2.11 27.88 -8.19
CA ASN A 258 -1.00 27.70 -7.28
C ASN A 258 -1.37 28.29 -5.91
N TYR A 259 -2.25 27.59 -5.20
CA TYR A 259 -2.92 28.17 -4.02
C TYR A 259 -1.99 28.40 -2.83
N ASP A 260 -0.94 27.58 -2.66
CA ASP A 260 0.08 27.79 -1.63
C ASP A 260 0.81 29.13 -1.86
N ASP A 261 1.32 29.36 -3.07
CA ASP A 261 2.03 30.59 -3.42
C ASP A 261 1.07 31.80 -3.40
N ALA A 262 -0.19 31.62 -3.81
CA ALA A 262 -1.21 32.66 -3.72
C ALA A 262 -1.50 33.08 -2.27
N GLN A 263 -1.58 32.11 -1.34
CA GLN A 263 -1.75 32.40 0.07
C GLN A 263 -0.53 33.15 0.64
N ASP A 264 0.69 32.69 0.35
CA ASP A 264 1.92 33.33 0.81
C ASP A 264 2.01 34.80 0.33
N PHE A 265 1.68 35.08 -0.93
CA PHE A 265 1.67 36.44 -1.45
C PHE A 265 0.57 37.32 -0.83
N ALA A 266 -0.62 36.75 -0.57
CA ALA A 266 -1.70 37.47 0.08
C ALA A 266 -1.36 37.84 1.54
N GLU A 267 -0.79 36.91 2.31
CA GLU A 267 -0.33 37.20 3.68
C GLU A 267 0.78 38.27 3.69
N GLU A 268 1.71 38.25 2.72
CA GLU A 268 2.71 39.32 2.57
C GLU A 268 2.09 40.68 2.21
N ALA A 269 1.01 40.70 1.43
CA ALA A 269 0.29 41.93 1.07
C ALA A 269 -0.45 42.52 2.29
N GLU A 270 -1.11 41.68 3.10
CA GLU A 270 -1.77 42.08 4.35
C GLU A 270 -0.75 42.71 5.32
N ASP A 271 0.39 42.04 5.57
CA ASP A 271 1.46 42.52 6.45
C ASP A 271 1.99 43.90 5.99
N LEU A 272 2.19 44.10 4.68
CA LEU A 272 2.65 45.37 4.12
C LEU A 272 1.61 46.49 4.26
N ALA A 273 0.31 46.18 4.12
CA ALA A 273 -0.77 47.14 4.32
C ALA A 273 -0.85 47.60 5.79
N ASP A 274 -0.71 46.66 6.74
CA ASP A 274 -0.62 46.96 8.16
C ASP A 274 0.63 47.81 8.49
N GLU A 275 1.79 47.49 7.91
CA GLU A 275 3.01 48.29 8.05
C GLU A 275 2.86 49.71 7.46
N ALA A 276 2.09 49.86 6.37
CA ALA A 276 1.81 51.16 5.76
C ALA A 276 1.04 52.08 6.73
N ILE A 277 0.04 51.57 7.43
CA ILE A 277 -0.72 52.31 8.45
C ILE A 277 0.21 52.77 9.58
N ASP A 278 1.09 51.89 10.05
CA ASP A 278 2.06 52.16 11.12
C ASP A 278 3.13 53.20 10.72
N ALA A 279 3.36 53.41 9.42
CA ALA A 279 4.34 54.35 8.88
C ALA A 279 3.84 55.81 8.78
N ILE A 280 2.60 56.10 9.16
CA ILE A 280 2.03 57.45 9.13
C ILE A 280 2.61 58.33 10.27
N ASP A 281 3.20 59.48 9.91
CA ASP A 281 3.91 60.43 10.80
C ASP A 281 3.07 61.62 11.34
#